data_AF-A0A1B6AET6-F1
#
_entry.id   AF-A0A1B6AET6-F1
#
_cell.length_a   1.000
_cell.length_b   1.000
_cell.length_c   1.000
_cell.angle_alpha   90.00
_cell.angle_beta   90.00
_cell.angle_gamma   90.00
#
_symmetry.space_group_name_H-M   'P 1'
#
loop_
_entity.id
_entity.type
_entity.pdbx_description
1 polymer ?
#
loop_
_entity_poly.entity_id
_entity_poly.type
_entity_poly.pdbx_seq_one_letter_code
_entity_poly.pdbx_strand_id
1 'polypeptide(L)'
;MHRSPAAQHPETGPDSHTPAKAPFRMSLLTATCLVMGNIIGGGIFLLPASVAPFGTVSLVAFGVLTIGAVALALVFGRLAERHPDTGGPYVYAREAFGDFAGFLSAWSYWTMTWVSNAALAVAAVGYVHVLFPGATSAGTDLVVALGALWLPALANLAGTRYVGAVQLVSTVLKFVPLLFIAVVGLFFFDPDNLGPFHTGGGGTALGGMSAAAAILLYSYVGVESAAMSAGEVRDPKRNVGRATVLGTVGAAVVYLLGTLAVFGTVAHDKLVDSKAPFSDAVDAMFGGHWGGTIVACAAVVSIIGALNGWTLMSAQSPYAAAKDGLFPAAFGTKRRGVPTFGVLAASVLASALTVINYLIGSGGVFEILVLITTFSVTVPYLLAAAAQVYFLLSGRRDKVRPARFARDLTLALVAFGFTFWLVAGAGYAAIYQGVLFLFAGILVYAWMAARRRSRRTPVADGAQTGQAEAEAALVDQEERQHLAG
;
A
#
# COMPACT_ATOMS: atom_id res chain seq x y z
N MET A 1 65.93 -41.30 6.65
CA MET A 1 64.81 -42.06 6.05
C MET A 1 63.88 -42.52 7.17
N HIS A 2 62.87 -41.73 7.52
CA HIS A 2 61.84 -42.12 8.50
C HIS A 2 60.49 -42.16 7.78
N ARG A 3 59.88 -43.35 7.66
CA ARG A 3 58.49 -43.53 7.22
C ARG A 3 57.64 -43.78 8.47
N SER A 4 56.68 -42.90 8.72
CA SER A 4 55.59 -43.09 9.68
C SER A 4 54.48 -43.98 9.08
N PRO A 5 53.73 -44.73 9.90
CA PRO A 5 52.55 -45.48 9.47
C PRO A 5 51.34 -44.55 9.25
N ALA A 6 50.51 -44.90 8.27
CA ALA A 6 49.31 -44.18 7.86
C ALA A 6 48.24 -44.14 8.98
N ALA A 7 47.75 -42.95 9.30
CA ALA A 7 46.58 -42.73 10.13
C ALA A 7 45.31 -42.82 9.25
N GLN A 8 44.38 -43.68 9.66
CA GLN A 8 43.06 -43.83 9.06
C GLN A 8 42.21 -42.59 9.36
N HIS A 9 41.68 -41.94 8.32
CA HIS A 9 40.64 -40.93 8.45
C HIS A 9 39.29 -41.62 8.74
N PRO A 10 38.50 -41.18 9.73
CA PRO A 10 37.16 -41.69 9.94
C PRO A 10 36.22 -41.18 8.83
N GLU A 11 35.54 -42.11 8.18
CA GLU A 11 34.47 -41.85 7.21
C GLU A 11 33.34 -41.04 7.88
N THR A 12 33.15 -39.81 7.43
CA THR A 12 31.94 -39.03 7.74
C THR A 12 30.77 -39.58 6.94
N GLY A 13 29.78 -40.13 7.64
CA GLY A 13 28.55 -40.69 7.06
C GLY A 13 27.75 -39.68 6.22
N PRO A 14 26.75 -40.16 5.46
CA PRO A 14 26.01 -39.34 4.52
C PRO A 14 25.20 -38.27 5.27
N ASP A 15 25.49 -37.01 4.97
CA ASP A 15 24.74 -35.85 5.43
C ASP A 15 23.24 -36.06 5.17
N SER A 16 22.48 -36.21 6.26
CA SER A 16 21.03 -36.17 6.23
C SER A 16 20.58 -34.73 5.95
N HIS A 17 20.74 -34.29 4.70
CA HIS A 17 20.05 -33.13 4.18
C HIS A 17 18.57 -33.46 4.15
N THR A 18 17.87 -33.16 5.25
CA THR A 18 16.43 -32.98 5.22
C THR A 18 16.16 -31.95 4.13
N PRO A 19 15.46 -32.29 3.02
CA PRO A 19 15.20 -31.32 1.97
C PRO A 19 14.42 -30.17 2.60
N ALA A 20 15.04 -28.98 2.64
CA ALA A 20 14.37 -27.77 3.08
C ALA A 20 13.07 -27.66 2.31
N LYS A 21 11.94 -27.75 3.03
CA LYS A 21 10.59 -27.69 2.47
C LYS A 21 10.53 -26.49 1.53
N ALA A 22 10.26 -26.72 0.24
CA ALA A 22 10.24 -25.64 -0.75
C ALA A 22 9.36 -24.49 -0.21
N PRO A 23 9.86 -23.25 -0.16
CA PRO A 23 9.10 -22.16 0.44
C PRO A 23 7.79 -22.01 -0.32
N PHE A 24 6.68 -21.91 0.42
CA PHE A 24 5.35 -21.69 -0.16
C PHE A 24 5.40 -20.51 -1.12
N ARG A 25 5.06 -20.74 -2.39
CA ARG A 25 4.95 -19.68 -3.40
C ARG A 25 3.48 -19.46 -3.76
N MET A 26 3.02 -18.23 -3.69
CA MET A 26 1.66 -17.84 -4.02
C MET A 26 1.36 -18.17 -5.48
N SER A 27 0.25 -18.87 -5.70
CA SER A 27 -0.28 -19.11 -7.06
C SER A 27 -0.80 -17.80 -7.67
N LEU A 28 -1.06 -17.78 -8.98
CA LEU A 28 -1.71 -16.64 -9.63
C LEU A 28 -3.06 -16.31 -8.96
N LEU A 29 -3.86 -17.33 -8.62
CA LEU A 29 -5.13 -17.16 -7.95
C LEU A 29 -4.93 -16.50 -6.57
N THR A 30 -3.98 -17.02 -5.78
CA THR A 30 -3.66 -16.47 -4.46
C THR A 30 -3.20 -15.02 -4.54
N ALA A 31 -2.33 -14.69 -5.49
CA ALA A 31 -1.86 -13.32 -5.71
C ALA A 31 -2.98 -12.40 -6.21
N THR A 32 -3.90 -12.91 -7.05
CA THR A 32 -5.09 -12.17 -7.51
C THR A 32 -6.02 -11.88 -6.33
N CYS A 33 -6.30 -12.87 -5.49
CA CYS A 33 -7.08 -12.69 -4.26
C CYS A 33 -6.39 -11.74 -3.27
N LEU A 34 -5.06 -11.72 -3.21
CA LEU A 34 -4.32 -10.75 -2.40
C LEU A 34 -4.53 -9.32 -2.90
N VAL A 35 -4.40 -9.08 -4.21
CA VAL A 35 -4.66 -7.76 -4.81
C VAL A 35 -6.12 -7.37 -4.59
N MET A 36 -7.06 -8.24 -4.98
CA MET A 36 -8.49 -7.99 -4.85
C MET A 36 -8.88 -7.76 -3.39
N GLY A 37 -8.30 -8.52 -2.45
CA GLY A 37 -8.57 -8.39 -1.03
C GLY A 37 -7.94 -7.15 -0.38
N ASN A 38 -6.82 -6.62 -0.88
CA ASN A 38 -6.26 -5.37 -0.38
C ASN A 38 -6.99 -4.16 -0.95
N ILE A 39 -7.40 -4.23 -2.23
CA ILE A 39 -8.27 -3.24 -2.86
C ILE A 39 -9.61 -3.21 -2.13
N ILE A 40 -10.28 -4.37 -1.98
CA ILE A 40 -11.54 -4.57 -1.24
C ILE A 40 -11.29 -4.52 0.26
N GLY A 41 -10.89 -3.37 0.77
CA GLY A 41 -10.68 -3.13 2.20
C GLY A 41 -11.93 -2.62 2.91
N GLY A 42 -11.71 -1.96 4.05
CA GLY A 42 -12.78 -1.24 4.75
C GLY A 42 -13.23 0.05 4.06
N GLY A 43 -12.42 0.59 3.15
CA GLY A 43 -12.72 1.85 2.47
C GLY A 43 -14.03 1.81 1.71
N ILE A 44 -14.28 0.74 0.95
CA ILE A 44 -15.50 0.61 0.11
C ILE A 44 -16.78 0.81 0.91
N PHE A 45 -16.80 0.35 2.15
CA PHE A 45 -18.02 0.32 2.94
C PHE A 45 -18.55 1.71 3.29
N LEU A 46 -17.73 2.77 3.27
CA LEU A 46 -18.18 4.15 3.45
C LEU A 46 -18.21 4.95 2.15
N LEU A 47 -17.55 4.48 1.09
CA LEU A 47 -17.36 5.25 -0.13
C LEU A 47 -18.66 5.77 -0.75
N PRO A 48 -19.77 4.99 -0.85
CA PRO A 48 -21.01 5.53 -1.41
C PRO A 48 -21.49 6.79 -0.69
N ALA A 49 -21.43 6.82 0.64
CA ALA A 49 -21.79 8.00 1.43
C ALA A 49 -20.81 9.16 1.18
N SER A 50 -19.49 8.89 1.18
CA SER A 50 -18.47 9.92 0.96
C SER A 50 -18.53 10.58 -0.41
N VAL A 51 -19.07 9.91 -1.43
CA VAL A 51 -19.17 10.46 -2.80
C VAL A 51 -20.60 10.86 -3.19
N ALA A 52 -21.59 10.48 -2.39
CA ALA A 52 -22.97 10.91 -2.55
C ALA A 52 -23.12 12.43 -2.66
N PRO A 53 -22.38 13.31 -1.95
CA PRO A 53 -22.47 14.76 -2.13
C PRO A 53 -22.27 15.26 -3.57
N PHE A 54 -21.53 14.51 -4.40
CA PHE A 54 -21.31 14.82 -5.81
C PHE A 54 -22.38 14.22 -6.75
N GLY A 55 -23.32 13.46 -6.20
CA GLY A 55 -24.42 12.80 -6.91
C GLY A 55 -23.93 11.94 -8.07
N THR A 56 -24.65 11.94 -9.19
CA THR A 56 -24.33 11.10 -10.36
C THR A 56 -22.98 11.40 -11.03
N VAL A 57 -22.38 12.59 -10.79
CA VAL A 57 -21.01 12.90 -11.25
C VAL A 57 -20.00 11.92 -10.66
N SER A 58 -20.21 11.50 -9.41
CA SER A 58 -19.31 10.54 -8.75
C SER A 58 -19.28 9.18 -9.44
N LEU A 59 -20.41 8.71 -9.98
CA LEU A 59 -20.49 7.45 -10.70
C LEU A 59 -19.70 7.51 -12.03
N VAL A 60 -19.80 8.63 -12.75
CA VAL A 60 -18.98 8.89 -13.94
C VAL A 60 -17.50 8.98 -13.58
N ALA A 61 -17.18 9.70 -12.50
CA ALA A 61 -15.82 9.80 -11.97
C ALA A 61 -15.26 8.41 -11.64
N PHE A 62 -16.08 7.53 -11.05
CA PHE A 62 -15.68 6.16 -10.72
C PHE A 62 -15.35 5.34 -11.97
N GLY A 63 -16.17 5.46 -13.02
CA GLY A 63 -15.89 4.81 -14.30
C GLY A 63 -14.56 5.26 -14.92
N VAL A 64 -14.33 6.58 -14.99
CA VAL A 64 -13.06 7.15 -15.51
C VAL A 64 -11.87 6.71 -14.66
N LEU A 65 -12.03 6.75 -13.33
CA LEU A 65 -11.01 6.31 -12.38
C LEU A 65 -10.63 4.84 -12.56
N THR A 66 -11.62 3.99 -12.83
CA THR A 66 -11.41 2.56 -13.07
C THR A 66 -10.49 2.33 -14.27
N ILE A 67 -10.67 3.10 -15.35
CA ILE A 67 -9.80 3.02 -16.54
C ILE A 67 -8.37 3.41 -16.16
N GLY A 68 -8.20 4.48 -15.40
CA GLY A 68 -6.88 4.91 -14.91
C GLY A 68 -6.22 3.90 -13.98
N ALA A 69 -6.98 3.28 -13.07
CA ALA A 69 -6.50 2.24 -12.17
C ALA A 69 -6.04 0.99 -12.94
N VAL A 70 -6.78 0.59 -13.99
CA VAL A 70 -6.37 -0.51 -14.87
C VAL A 70 -5.12 -0.15 -15.68
N ALA A 71 -4.99 1.09 -16.16
CA ALA A 71 -3.77 1.56 -16.81
C ALA A 71 -2.56 1.48 -15.86
N LEU A 72 -2.73 1.90 -14.60
CA LEU A 72 -1.70 1.79 -13.57
C LEU A 72 -1.36 0.33 -13.25
N ALA A 73 -2.37 -0.55 -13.16
CA ALA A 73 -2.20 -1.98 -12.98
C ALA A 73 -1.36 -2.62 -14.12
N LEU A 74 -1.60 -2.19 -15.36
CA LEU A 74 -0.81 -2.63 -16.52
C LEU A 74 0.65 -2.13 -16.45
N VAL A 75 0.86 -0.89 -15.99
CA VAL A 75 2.21 -0.33 -15.76
C VAL A 75 2.96 -1.12 -14.69
N PHE A 76 2.33 -1.40 -13.55
CA PHE A 76 2.91 -2.26 -12.52
C PHE A 76 3.25 -3.66 -13.04
N GLY A 77 2.40 -4.23 -13.88
CA GLY A 77 2.68 -5.50 -14.53
C GLY A 77 3.95 -5.48 -15.39
N ARG A 78 4.20 -4.39 -16.13
CA ARG A 78 5.43 -4.24 -16.94
C ARG A 78 6.67 -3.97 -16.11
N LEU A 79 6.53 -3.23 -15.01
CA LEU A 79 7.61 -3.02 -14.07
C LEU A 79 7.98 -4.33 -13.36
N ALA A 80 6.99 -5.13 -12.96
CA ALA A 80 7.21 -6.44 -12.35
C ALA A 80 7.83 -7.47 -13.32
N GLU A 81 7.49 -7.42 -14.62
CA GLU A 81 8.18 -8.19 -15.65
C GLU A 81 9.68 -7.87 -15.70
N ARG A 82 10.04 -6.60 -15.49
CA ARG A 82 11.42 -6.09 -15.59
C ARG A 82 12.22 -6.29 -14.31
N HIS A 83 11.61 -6.01 -13.17
CA HIS A 83 12.16 -6.05 -11.82
C HIS A 83 11.19 -6.85 -10.92
N PRO A 84 11.23 -8.20 -10.96
CA PRO A 84 10.32 -9.06 -10.19
C PRO A 84 10.69 -9.16 -8.70
N ASP A 85 11.39 -8.15 -8.17
CA ASP A 85 11.92 -8.12 -6.81
C ASP A 85 10.86 -7.61 -5.83
N THR A 86 10.92 -8.13 -4.60
CA THR A 86 10.03 -7.71 -3.51
C THR A 86 10.26 -6.24 -3.15
N GLY A 87 9.17 -5.47 -3.01
CA GLY A 87 9.22 -4.05 -2.63
C GLY A 87 8.47 -3.11 -3.57
N GLY A 88 8.01 -3.61 -4.73
CA GLY A 88 7.07 -2.91 -5.61
C GLY A 88 7.51 -1.48 -5.97
N PRO A 89 6.69 -0.43 -5.73
CA PRO A 89 6.99 0.95 -6.10
C PRO A 89 8.37 1.46 -5.63
N TYR A 90 8.79 1.06 -4.43
CA TYR A 90 10.09 1.41 -3.87
C TYR A 90 11.26 0.96 -4.76
N VAL A 91 11.22 -0.31 -5.20
CA VAL A 91 12.27 -0.90 -6.05
C VAL A 91 12.27 -0.21 -7.41
N TYR A 92 11.11 0.01 -8.01
CA TYR A 92 11.01 0.64 -9.32
C TYR A 92 11.57 2.06 -9.34
N ALA A 93 11.24 2.86 -8.33
CA ALA A 93 11.76 4.21 -8.19
C ALA A 93 13.28 4.22 -7.96
N ARG A 94 13.79 3.31 -7.11
CA ARG A 94 15.22 3.21 -6.81
C ARG A 94 16.04 2.77 -8.02
N GLU A 95 15.58 1.76 -8.75
CA GLU A 95 16.27 1.23 -9.93
C GLU A 95 16.29 2.23 -11.10
N ALA A 96 15.28 3.10 -11.21
CA ALA A 96 15.21 4.12 -12.26
C ALA A 96 15.98 5.40 -11.90
N PHE A 97 15.85 5.89 -10.66
CA PHE A 97 16.27 7.24 -10.28
C PHE A 97 17.24 7.29 -9.09
N GLY A 98 17.59 6.14 -8.51
CA GLY A 98 18.53 6.04 -7.40
C GLY A 98 17.89 6.14 -6.01
N ASP A 99 18.77 6.14 -5.01
CA ASP A 99 18.44 5.96 -3.59
C ASP A 99 17.44 7.00 -3.03
N PHE A 100 17.54 8.27 -3.45
CA PHE A 100 16.64 9.32 -2.95
C PHE A 100 15.19 9.12 -3.42
N ALA A 101 14.99 8.78 -4.69
CA ALA A 101 13.65 8.50 -5.23
C ALA A 101 13.06 7.22 -4.61
N GLY A 102 13.89 6.19 -4.41
CA GLY A 102 13.51 5.01 -3.62
C GLY A 102 13.05 5.39 -2.22
N PHE A 103 13.85 6.17 -1.48
CA PHE A 103 13.47 6.65 -0.15
C PHE A 103 12.15 7.40 -0.17
N LEU A 104 11.95 8.35 -1.09
CA LEU A 104 10.72 9.14 -1.19
C LEU A 104 9.50 8.25 -1.43
N SER A 105 9.63 7.26 -2.33
CA SER A 105 8.59 6.26 -2.58
C SER A 105 8.26 5.47 -1.31
N ALA A 106 9.27 4.97 -0.58
CA ALA A 106 9.05 4.19 0.64
C ALA A 106 8.49 5.04 1.79
N TRP A 107 8.94 6.29 1.94
CA TRP A 107 8.47 7.24 2.95
C TRP A 107 7.03 7.63 2.73
N SER A 108 6.68 8.00 1.50
CA SER A 108 5.30 8.36 1.15
C SER A 108 4.35 7.18 1.29
N TYR A 109 4.78 5.98 0.87
CA TYR A 109 4.00 4.76 1.05
C TYR A 109 3.82 4.40 2.53
N TRP A 110 4.87 4.53 3.35
CA TRP A 110 4.75 4.31 4.79
C TRP A 110 3.77 5.28 5.43
N THR A 111 3.84 6.58 5.08
CA THR A 111 2.86 7.60 5.50
C THR A 111 1.43 7.22 5.11
N MET A 112 1.22 6.87 3.85
CA MET A 112 -0.07 6.38 3.34
C MET A 112 -0.60 5.23 4.19
N THR A 113 0.22 4.22 4.52
CA THR A 113 -0.28 3.02 5.21
C THR A 113 -0.86 3.30 6.60
N TRP A 114 -0.18 4.10 7.43
CA TRP A 114 -0.67 4.36 8.79
C TRP A 114 -1.81 5.39 8.81
N VAL A 115 -1.85 6.34 7.87
CA VAL A 115 -3.02 7.22 7.68
C VAL A 115 -4.24 6.43 7.22
N SER A 116 -4.06 5.49 6.27
CA SER A 116 -5.10 4.59 5.81
C SER A 116 -5.65 3.72 6.94
N ASN A 117 -4.80 3.22 7.83
CA ASN A 117 -5.25 2.48 9.01
C ASN A 117 -6.16 3.32 9.91
N ALA A 118 -5.85 4.61 10.12
CA ALA A 118 -6.73 5.51 10.86
C ALA A 118 -8.09 5.68 10.16
N ALA A 119 -8.11 5.81 8.81
CA ALA A 119 -9.35 5.90 8.04
C ALA A 119 -10.22 4.65 8.21
N LEU A 120 -9.61 3.46 8.11
CA LEU A 120 -10.29 2.18 8.31
C LEU A 120 -10.85 2.04 9.73
N ALA A 121 -10.14 2.53 10.75
CA ALA A 121 -10.63 2.53 12.12
C ALA A 121 -11.90 3.38 12.28
N VAL A 122 -11.95 4.55 11.64
CA VAL A 122 -13.16 5.41 11.60
C VAL A 122 -14.31 4.71 10.88
N ALA A 123 -14.02 4.00 9.77
CA ALA A 123 -15.01 3.20 9.08
C ALA A 123 -15.60 2.10 9.98
N ALA A 124 -14.77 1.45 10.81
CA ALA A 124 -15.25 0.43 11.75
C ALA A 124 -16.26 1.00 12.74
N VAL A 125 -16.05 2.23 13.23
CA VAL A 125 -16.97 2.89 14.18
C VAL A 125 -18.37 3.04 13.58
N GLY A 126 -18.48 3.51 12.34
CA GLY A 126 -19.78 3.68 11.66
C GLY A 126 -20.60 2.38 11.60
N TYR A 127 -19.94 1.26 11.33
CA TYR A 127 -20.61 -0.05 11.31
C TYR A 127 -20.88 -0.62 12.72
N VAL A 128 -20.05 -0.31 13.71
CA VAL A 128 -20.32 -0.69 15.10
C VAL A 128 -21.56 0.02 15.65
N HIS A 129 -21.85 1.26 15.20
CA HIS A 129 -23.08 1.96 15.57
C HIS A 129 -24.35 1.26 15.08
N VAL A 130 -24.30 0.56 13.95
CA VAL A 130 -25.42 -0.29 13.48
C VAL A 130 -25.66 -1.46 14.43
N LEU A 131 -24.59 -2.03 14.99
CA LEU A 131 -24.67 -3.19 15.90
C LEU A 131 -25.12 -2.82 17.31
N PHE A 132 -24.74 -1.64 17.77
CA PHE A 132 -25.05 -1.13 19.11
C PHE A 132 -25.69 0.25 19.05
N PRO A 133 -26.92 0.37 18.50
CA PRO A 133 -27.63 1.64 18.42
C PRO A 133 -27.87 2.19 19.83
N GLY A 134 -27.26 3.34 20.15
CA GLY A 134 -27.36 4.01 21.46
C GLY A 134 -26.05 4.08 22.27
N ALA A 135 -24.99 3.38 21.86
CA ALA A 135 -23.65 3.48 22.49
C ALA A 135 -22.75 4.53 21.80
N THR A 136 -23.32 5.69 21.46
CA THR A 136 -22.66 6.70 20.61
C THR A 136 -22.18 7.89 21.43
N SER A 137 -20.87 8.06 21.54
CA SER A 137 -20.22 9.22 22.15
C SER A 137 -18.80 9.35 21.57
N ALA A 138 -18.23 10.55 21.55
CA ALA A 138 -16.87 10.72 21.04
C ALA A 138 -15.84 9.83 21.77
N GLY A 139 -16.05 9.57 23.07
CA GLY A 139 -15.21 8.68 23.86
C GLY A 139 -15.36 7.20 23.48
N THR A 140 -16.59 6.71 23.32
CA THR A 140 -16.84 5.32 22.90
C THR A 140 -16.36 5.08 21.48
N ASP A 141 -16.56 6.04 20.58
CA ASP A 141 -16.10 5.96 19.19
C ASP A 141 -14.56 5.89 19.11
N LEU A 142 -13.87 6.73 19.90
CA LEU A 142 -12.42 6.68 19.99
C LEU A 142 -11.93 5.33 20.53
N VAL A 143 -12.58 4.77 21.56
CA VAL A 143 -12.24 3.45 22.10
C VAL A 143 -12.42 2.36 21.05
N VAL A 144 -13.53 2.39 20.29
CA VAL A 144 -13.79 1.44 19.21
C VAL A 144 -12.73 1.56 18.11
N ALA A 145 -12.41 2.78 17.67
CA ALA A 145 -11.38 3.03 16.66
C ALA A 145 -9.99 2.55 17.11
N LEU A 146 -9.58 2.87 18.34
CA LEU A 146 -8.30 2.41 18.90
C LEU A 146 -8.28 0.88 19.06
N GLY A 147 -9.39 0.27 19.46
CA GLY A 147 -9.56 -1.18 19.50
C GLY A 147 -9.36 -1.80 18.11
N ALA A 148 -9.99 -1.24 17.08
CA ALA A 148 -9.85 -1.68 15.70
C ALA A 148 -8.40 -1.59 15.19
N LEU A 149 -7.61 -0.60 15.64
CA LEU A 149 -6.17 -0.48 15.31
C LEU A 149 -5.30 -1.50 16.06
N TRP A 150 -5.49 -1.63 17.38
CA TRP A 150 -4.58 -2.40 18.22
C TRP A 150 -4.85 -3.90 18.20
N LEU A 151 -6.10 -4.35 18.02
CA LEU A 151 -6.42 -5.77 17.87
C LEU A 151 -5.57 -6.45 16.75
N PRO A 152 -5.56 -5.96 15.50
CA PRO A 152 -4.72 -6.51 14.44
C PRO A 152 -3.23 -6.23 14.65
N ALA A 153 -2.84 -5.11 15.24
CA ALA A 153 -1.43 -4.83 15.54
C ALA A 153 -0.85 -5.85 16.52
N LEU A 154 -1.57 -6.17 17.60
CA LEU A 154 -1.17 -7.18 18.58
C LEU A 154 -1.12 -8.58 17.95
N ALA A 155 -2.08 -8.91 17.08
CA ALA A 155 -2.05 -10.17 16.32
C ALA A 155 -0.81 -10.27 15.41
N ASN A 156 -0.44 -9.19 14.72
CA ASN A 156 0.78 -9.12 13.92
C ASN A 156 2.05 -9.29 14.77
N LEU A 157 2.09 -8.66 15.95
CA LEU A 157 3.21 -8.77 16.88
C LEU A 157 3.34 -10.20 17.47
N ALA A 158 2.24 -10.95 17.58
CA ALA A 158 2.24 -12.34 18.02
C ALA A 158 2.91 -13.28 17.00
N GLY A 159 2.88 -12.96 15.71
CA GLY A 159 3.62 -13.63 14.64
C GLY A 159 2.80 -13.87 13.36
N THR A 160 3.49 -14.10 12.24
CA THR A 160 2.88 -14.21 10.90
C THR A 160 1.93 -15.41 10.70
N ARG A 161 1.99 -16.43 11.57
CA ARG A 161 1.18 -17.66 11.43
C ARG A 161 -0.33 -17.39 11.50
N TYR A 162 -0.76 -16.38 12.26
CA TYR A 162 -2.17 -16.04 12.43
C TYR A 162 -2.67 -15.04 11.38
N VAL A 163 -1.76 -14.22 10.83
CA VAL A 163 -2.08 -13.15 9.88
C VAL A 163 -2.68 -13.71 8.59
N GLY A 164 -2.11 -14.78 8.03
CA GLY A 164 -2.57 -15.35 6.76
C GLY A 164 -3.96 -15.99 6.83
N ALA A 165 -4.29 -16.68 7.94
CA ALA A 165 -5.60 -17.30 8.12
C ALA A 165 -6.70 -16.24 8.32
N VAL A 166 -6.44 -15.22 9.16
CA VAL A 166 -7.35 -14.09 9.36
C VAL A 166 -7.61 -13.37 8.03
N GLN A 167 -6.54 -13.10 7.26
CA GLN A 167 -6.68 -12.45 5.95
C GLN A 167 -7.58 -13.25 5.01
N LEU A 168 -7.42 -14.57 4.92
CA LEU A 168 -8.21 -15.40 4.03
C LEU A 168 -9.69 -15.43 4.42
N VAL A 169 -9.98 -15.63 5.70
CA VAL A 169 -11.36 -15.65 6.22
C VAL A 169 -12.03 -14.29 6.01
N SER A 170 -11.38 -13.19 6.41
CA SER A 170 -11.91 -11.84 6.19
C SER A 170 -12.09 -11.52 4.71
N THR A 171 -11.26 -12.10 3.83
CA THR A 171 -11.40 -11.92 2.39
C THR A 171 -12.65 -12.59 1.85
N VAL A 172 -12.91 -13.86 2.19
CA VAL A 172 -14.15 -14.53 1.76
C VAL A 172 -15.38 -13.83 2.35
N LEU A 173 -15.31 -13.48 3.64
CA LEU A 173 -16.46 -12.90 4.36
C LEU A 173 -16.88 -11.52 3.85
N LYS A 174 -15.96 -10.74 3.29
CA LYS A 174 -16.31 -9.44 2.68
C LYS A 174 -16.79 -9.54 1.24
N PHE A 175 -16.34 -10.56 0.49
CA PHE A 175 -16.75 -10.74 -0.90
C PHE A 175 -18.23 -11.07 -1.03
N VAL A 176 -18.74 -11.98 -0.20
CA VAL A 176 -20.11 -12.48 -0.34
C VAL A 176 -21.15 -11.35 -0.13
N PRO A 177 -21.11 -10.55 0.96
CA PRO A 177 -22.09 -9.48 1.16
C PRO A 177 -21.97 -8.37 0.13
N LEU A 178 -20.75 -7.96 -0.24
CA LEU A 178 -20.55 -6.91 -1.25
C LEU A 178 -21.03 -7.35 -2.63
N LEU A 179 -20.73 -8.60 -3.04
CA LEU A 179 -21.20 -9.13 -4.30
C LEU A 179 -22.73 -9.33 -4.28
N PHE A 180 -23.29 -9.77 -3.15
CA PHE A 180 -24.72 -9.87 -2.97
C PHE A 180 -25.40 -8.51 -3.18
N ILE A 181 -24.93 -7.44 -2.53
CA ILE A 181 -25.51 -6.10 -2.70
C ILE A 181 -25.29 -5.58 -4.12
N ALA A 182 -24.11 -5.80 -4.70
CA ALA A 182 -23.79 -5.40 -6.06
C ALA A 182 -24.67 -6.06 -7.14
N VAL A 183 -25.19 -7.27 -6.89
CA VAL A 183 -26.04 -7.98 -7.84
C VAL A 183 -27.51 -7.82 -7.49
N VAL A 184 -27.89 -8.11 -6.24
CA VAL A 184 -29.28 -8.10 -5.78
C VAL A 184 -29.82 -6.69 -5.66
N GLY A 185 -29.01 -5.72 -5.21
CA GLY A 185 -29.45 -4.33 -5.07
C GLY A 185 -29.81 -3.65 -6.38
N LEU A 186 -29.30 -4.13 -7.51
CA LEU A 186 -29.71 -3.63 -8.83
C LEU A 186 -31.15 -3.99 -9.19
N PHE A 187 -31.74 -5.03 -8.58
CA PHE A 187 -33.17 -5.35 -8.78
C PHE A 187 -34.11 -4.46 -7.95
N PHE A 188 -33.57 -3.75 -6.97
CA PHE A 188 -34.29 -2.78 -6.13
C PHE A 188 -33.91 -1.33 -6.50
N PHE A 189 -33.31 -1.15 -7.67
CA PHE A 189 -32.82 0.13 -8.13
C PHE A 189 -33.98 1.07 -8.46
N ASP A 190 -34.01 2.23 -7.81
CA ASP A 190 -34.92 3.32 -8.11
C ASP A 190 -34.12 4.55 -8.58
N PRO A 191 -34.30 5.02 -9.82
CA PRO A 191 -33.66 6.23 -10.32
C PRO A 191 -33.97 7.48 -9.48
N ASP A 192 -35.10 7.54 -8.78
CA ASP A 192 -35.49 8.71 -7.97
C ASP A 192 -34.63 8.85 -6.71
N ASN A 193 -33.96 7.77 -6.28
CA ASN A 193 -32.98 7.81 -5.19
C ASN A 193 -31.65 8.46 -5.62
N LEU A 194 -31.39 8.60 -6.93
CA LEU A 194 -30.14 9.16 -7.41
C LEU A 194 -30.03 10.64 -7.05
N GLY A 195 -28.88 11.01 -6.51
CA GLY A 195 -28.54 12.42 -6.31
C GLY A 195 -28.43 13.18 -7.63
N PRO A 196 -28.80 14.47 -7.66
CA PRO A 196 -28.63 15.32 -8.84
C PRO A 196 -27.18 15.37 -9.33
N PHE A 197 -26.98 15.73 -10.59
CA PHE A 197 -25.64 15.95 -11.13
C PHE A 197 -25.03 17.22 -10.50
N HIS A 198 -24.17 17.04 -9.50
CA HIS A 198 -23.56 18.15 -8.77
C HIS A 198 -22.11 18.40 -9.20
N THR A 199 -21.85 19.60 -9.72
CA THR A 199 -20.51 20.05 -10.12
C THR A 199 -19.58 20.38 -8.94
N GLY A 200 -20.07 20.26 -7.70
CA GLY A 200 -19.35 20.63 -6.48
C GLY A 200 -19.10 22.14 -6.36
N GLY A 201 -18.38 22.55 -5.29
CA GLY A 201 -18.10 23.96 -4.96
C GLY A 201 -17.23 24.73 -5.97
N GLY A 202 -16.68 24.06 -6.99
CA GLY A 202 -15.86 24.69 -8.04
C GLY A 202 -16.64 25.13 -9.29
N GLY A 203 -17.97 24.95 -9.32
CA GLY A 203 -18.84 25.43 -10.40
C GLY A 203 -18.68 24.76 -11.77
N THR A 204 -17.82 23.74 -11.90
CA THR A 204 -17.58 23.02 -13.17
C THR A 204 -17.69 21.51 -12.99
N ALA A 205 -18.23 20.81 -13.99
CA ALA A 205 -18.35 19.35 -13.96
C ALA A 205 -17.00 18.64 -13.75
N LEU A 206 -15.92 19.21 -14.31
CA LEU A 206 -14.57 18.69 -14.13
C LEU A 206 -14.07 18.84 -12.68
N GLY A 207 -14.41 19.93 -11.99
CA GLY A 207 -14.06 20.14 -10.59
C GLY A 207 -14.71 19.11 -9.67
N GLY A 208 -16.03 18.92 -9.79
CA GLY A 208 -16.77 17.89 -9.03
C GLY A 208 -16.28 16.48 -9.32
N MET A 209 -16.01 16.17 -10.59
CA MET A 209 -15.43 14.87 -10.99
C MET A 209 -14.06 14.64 -10.38
N SER A 210 -13.20 15.67 -10.35
CA SER A 210 -11.83 15.56 -9.80
C SER A 210 -11.85 15.33 -8.29
N ALA A 211 -12.73 16.03 -7.57
CA ALA A 211 -12.88 15.87 -6.12
C ALA A 211 -13.44 14.48 -5.76
N ALA A 212 -14.49 14.03 -6.47
CA ALA A 212 -15.02 12.68 -6.30
C ALA A 212 -13.97 11.61 -6.65
N ALA A 213 -13.24 11.78 -7.76
CA ALA A 213 -12.20 10.84 -8.19
C ALA A 213 -11.07 10.72 -7.16
N ALA A 214 -10.71 11.80 -6.47
CA ALA A 214 -9.69 11.74 -5.42
C ALA A 214 -10.14 10.88 -4.23
N ILE A 215 -11.39 11.02 -3.77
CA ILE A 215 -11.95 10.15 -2.72
C ILE A 215 -12.00 8.70 -3.21
N LEU A 216 -12.47 8.49 -4.45
CA LEU A 216 -12.60 7.17 -5.05
C LEU A 216 -11.26 6.48 -5.33
N LEU A 217 -10.15 7.21 -5.50
CA LEU A 217 -8.83 6.58 -5.70
C LEU A 217 -8.48 5.66 -4.53
N TYR A 218 -8.90 6.03 -3.32
CA TYR A 218 -8.70 5.21 -2.14
C TYR A 218 -9.22 3.77 -2.29
N SER A 219 -10.30 3.57 -3.06
CA SER A 219 -10.81 2.25 -3.40
C SER A 219 -9.75 1.39 -4.07
N TYR A 220 -8.92 1.97 -4.94
CA TYR A 220 -7.95 1.24 -5.77
C TYR A 220 -6.55 1.12 -5.15
N VAL A 221 -6.35 1.69 -3.96
CA VAL A 221 -5.14 1.48 -3.18
C VAL A 221 -5.03 -0.01 -2.83
N GLY A 222 -3.90 -0.62 -3.19
CA GLY A 222 -3.71 -2.07 -3.13
C GLY A 222 -3.44 -2.72 -4.49
N VAL A 223 -3.54 -1.99 -5.60
CA VAL A 223 -3.13 -2.45 -6.95
C VAL A 223 -1.68 -2.94 -7.01
N GLU A 224 -0.80 -2.34 -6.22
CA GLU A 224 0.62 -2.65 -6.06
C GLU A 224 0.90 -3.87 -5.18
N SER A 225 -0.11 -4.46 -4.52
CA SER A 225 0.08 -5.49 -3.48
C SER A 225 0.85 -6.71 -3.98
N ALA A 226 0.56 -7.19 -5.20
CA ALA A 226 1.30 -8.31 -5.78
C ALA A 226 2.77 -7.95 -6.07
N ALA A 227 3.05 -6.69 -6.44
CA ALA A 227 4.40 -6.21 -6.68
C ALA A 227 5.19 -6.05 -5.38
N MET A 228 4.52 -5.64 -4.29
CA MET A 228 5.14 -5.59 -2.95
C MET A 228 5.62 -6.96 -2.49
N SER A 229 4.90 -8.04 -2.84
CA SER A 229 5.23 -9.42 -2.47
C SER A 229 5.75 -10.26 -3.64
N ALA A 230 6.35 -9.64 -4.67
CA ALA A 230 6.73 -10.33 -5.91
C ALA A 230 7.62 -11.57 -5.67
N GLY A 231 8.58 -11.52 -4.75
CA GLY A 231 9.46 -12.65 -4.44
C GLY A 231 8.74 -13.89 -3.86
N GLU A 232 7.52 -13.72 -3.36
CA GLU A 232 6.68 -14.81 -2.81
C GLU A 232 5.72 -15.38 -3.86
N VAL A 233 5.62 -14.77 -5.05
CA VAL A 233 4.74 -15.22 -6.13
C VAL A 233 5.45 -16.26 -7.00
N ARG A 234 4.74 -17.33 -7.40
CA ARG A 234 5.23 -18.31 -8.37
C ARG A 234 5.31 -17.64 -9.75
N ASP A 235 6.45 -17.77 -10.43
CA ASP A 235 6.71 -17.11 -11.74
C ASP A 235 6.37 -15.61 -11.72
N PRO A 236 7.07 -14.82 -10.88
CA PRO A 236 6.68 -13.45 -10.59
C PRO A 236 6.68 -12.54 -11.81
N LYS A 237 7.58 -12.79 -12.78
CA LYS A 237 7.63 -12.06 -14.04
C LYS A 237 6.32 -12.12 -14.82
N ARG A 238 5.57 -13.23 -14.74
CA ARG A 238 4.29 -13.37 -15.45
C ARG A 238 3.09 -13.15 -14.55
N ASN A 239 3.14 -13.67 -13.33
CA ASN A 239 1.96 -13.77 -12.48
C ASN A 239 1.71 -12.51 -11.65
N VAL A 240 2.72 -11.69 -11.32
CA VAL A 240 2.48 -10.43 -10.60
C VAL A 240 1.62 -9.49 -11.43
N GLY A 241 2.01 -9.22 -12.69
CA GLY A 241 1.23 -8.34 -13.57
C GLY A 241 -0.19 -8.86 -13.86
N ARG A 242 -0.34 -10.17 -14.08
CA ARG A 242 -1.66 -10.78 -14.28
C ARG A 242 -2.53 -10.68 -13.02
N ALA A 243 -1.97 -10.97 -11.85
CA ALA A 243 -2.67 -10.87 -10.58
C ALA A 243 -3.12 -9.44 -10.30
N THR A 244 -2.25 -8.46 -10.56
CA THR A 244 -2.56 -7.04 -10.41
C THR A 244 -3.73 -6.63 -11.31
N VAL A 245 -3.69 -6.94 -12.61
CA VAL A 245 -4.79 -6.57 -13.53
C VAL A 245 -6.10 -7.30 -13.20
N LEU A 246 -6.06 -8.63 -13.00
CA LEU A 246 -7.26 -9.42 -12.69
C LEU A 246 -7.88 -8.99 -11.36
N GLY A 247 -7.05 -8.74 -10.35
CA GLY A 247 -7.50 -8.29 -9.03
C GLY A 247 -8.13 -6.91 -9.08
N THR A 248 -7.53 -5.97 -9.82
CA THR A 248 -8.08 -4.62 -10.02
C THR A 248 -9.40 -4.66 -10.78
N VAL A 249 -9.50 -5.41 -11.88
CA VAL A 249 -10.76 -5.53 -12.65
C VAL A 249 -11.85 -6.21 -11.82
N GLY A 250 -11.53 -7.30 -11.12
CA GLY A 250 -12.49 -8.00 -10.27
C GLY A 250 -13.03 -7.10 -9.15
N ALA A 251 -12.16 -6.33 -8.50
CA ALA A 251 -12.58 -5.37 -7.50
C ALA A 251 -13.40 -4.21 -8.08
N ALA A 252 -13.00 -3.68 -9.25
CA ALA A 252 -13.72 -2.61 -9.92
C ALA A 252 -15.17 -2.99 -10.23
N VAL A 253 -15.41 -4.23 -10.67
CA VAL A 253 -16.78 -4.73 -10.93
C VAL A 253 -17.63 -4.69 -9.66
N VAL A 254 -17.11 -5.23 -8.55
CA VAL A 254 -17.83 -5.22 -7.26
C VAL A 254 -18.09 -3.80 -6.78
N TYR A 255 -17.13 -2.90 -6.96
CA TYR A 255 -17.24 -1.52 -6.51
C TYR A 255 -18.22 -0.70 -7.32
N LEU A 256 -18.12 -0.72 -8.65
CA LEU A 256 -19.02 0.04 -9.52
C LEU A 256 -20.46 -0.42 -9.33
N LEU A 257 -20.69 -1.74 -9.35
CA LEU A 257 -22.03 -2.30 -9.17
C LEU A 257 -22.54 -2.10 -7.74
N GLY A 258 -21.70 -2.28 -6.73
CA GLY A 258 -22.06 -2.07 -5.32
C GLY A 258 -22.42 -0.63 -5.02
N THR A 259 -21.60 0.34 -5.46
CA THR A 259 -21.90 1.76 -5.29
C THR A 259 -23.14 2.18 -6.08
N LEU A 260 -23.30 1.70 -7.31
CA LEU A 260 -24.50 1.97 -8.10
C LEU A 260 -25.77 1.40 -7.43
N ALA A 261 -25.70 0.17 -6.91
CA ALA A 261 -26.80 -0.44 -6.18
C ALA A 261 -27.18 0.39 -4.95
N VAL A 262 -26.20 0.77 -4.12
CA VAL A 262 -26.44 1.62 -2.95
C VAL A 262 -27.09 2.95 -3.32
N PHE A 263 -26.60 3.62 -4.37
CA PHE A 263 -27.16 4.88 -4.90
C PHE A 263 -28.61 4.72 -5.38
N GLY A 264 -28.96 3.55 -5.93
CA GLY A 264 -30.32 3.26 -6.39
C GLY A 264 -31.26 2.78 -5.29
N THR A 265 -30.75 2.25 -4.17
CA THR A 265 -31.58 1.71 -3.08
C THR A 265 -31.78 2.68 -1.93
N VAL A 266 -30.80 3.56 -1.65
CA VAL A 266 -30.85 4.50 -0.52
C VAL A 266 -31.10 5.90 -1.05
N ALA A 267 -32.16 6.56 -0.55
CA ALA A 267 -32.47 7.93 -0.90
C ALA A 267 -31.28 8.87 -0.68
N HIS A 268 -31.00 9.73 -1.66
CA HIS A 268 -29.81 10.58 -1.69
C HIS A 268 -29.61 11.43 -0.43
N ASP A 269 -30.68 12.02 0.10
CA ASP A 269 -30.67 12.86 1.30
C ASP A 269 -30.19 12.08 2.54
N LYS A 270 -30.54 10.79 2.63
CA LYS A 270 -30.06 9.90 3.70
C LYS A 270 -28.66 9.38 3.44
N LEU A 271 -28.34 9.10 2.17
CA LEU A 271 -27.05 8.50 1.79
C LEU A 271 -25.87 9.43 2.10
N VAL A 272 -26.04 10.75 1.90
CA VAL A 272 -24.98 11.75 2.16
C VAL A 272 -24.52 11.75 3.62
N ASP A 273 -25.43 11.50 4.57
CA ASP A 273 -25.12 11.51 6.00
C ASP A 273 -24.86 10.11 6.58
N SER A 274 -25.00 9.07 5.76
CA SER A 274 -24.88 7.68 6.18
C SER A 274 -23.49 7.34 6.74
N LYS A 275 -23.48 6.53 7.81
CA LYS A 275 -22.27 5.94 8.40
C LYS A 275 -22.11 4.45 8.10
N ALA A 276 -23.09 3.85 7.41
CA ALA A 276 -23.09 2.44 7.05
C ALA A 276 -23.93 2.20 5.78
N PRO A 277 -23.55 2.78 4.64
CA PRO A 277 -24.43 2.87 3.46
C PRO A 277 -24.81 1.50 2.87
N PHE A 278 -23.98 0.47 3.04
CA PHE A 278 -24.33 -0.89 2.63
C PHE A 278 -25.34 -1.56 3.57
N SER A 279 -25.33 -1.21 4.86
CA SER A 279 -26.36 -1.67 5.80
C SER A 279 -27.69 -0.98 5.50
N ASP A 280 -27.66 0.33 5.27
CA ASP A 280 -28.84 1.12 4.89
C ASP A 280 -29.47 0.62 3.59
N ALA A 281 -28.64 0.24 2.60
CA ALA A 281 -29.11 -0.34 1.35
C ALA A 281 -29.88 -1.65 1.59
N VAL A 282 -29.37 -2.54 2.44
CA VAL A 282 -30.06 -3.81 2.73
C VAL A 282 -31.35 -3.60 3.49
N ASP A 283 -31.37 -2.68 4.44
CA ASP A 283 -32.58 -2.33 5.18
C ASP A 283 -33.64 -1.69 4.26
N ALA A 284 -33.21 -0.87 3.28
CA ALA A 284 -34.10 -0.32 2.26
C ALA A 284 -34.68 -1.39 1.31
N MET A 285 -33.89 -2.40 0.95
CA MET A 285 -34.33 -3.48 0.04
C MET A 285 -35.36 -4.43 0.68
N PHE A 286 -35.14 -4.83 1.93
CA PHE A 286 -35.91 -5.92 2.56
C PHE A 286 -36.80 -5.47 3.73
N GLY A 287 -36.66 -4.22 4.19
CA GLY A 287 -37.34 -3.68 5.36
C GLY A 287 -36.78 -4.22 6.68
N GLY A 288 -36.99 -3.46 7.75
CA GLY A 288 -36.44 -3.74 9.09
C GLY A 288 -34.95 -3.40 9.20
N HIS A 289 -34.26 -3.95 10.21
CA HIS A 289 -32.84 -3.68 10.50
C HIS A 289 -31.96 -4.94 10.56
N TRP A 290 -32.57 -6.12 10.35
CA TRP A 290 -31.89 -7.41 10.53
C TRP A 290 -30.82 -7.64 9.45
N GLY A 291 -31.13 -7.25 8.20
CA GLY A 291 -30.23 -7.41 7.07
C GLY A 291 -29.04 -6.45 7.17
N GLY A 292 -29.31 -5.19 7.52
CA GLY A 292 -28.29 -4.18 7.81
C GLY A 292 -27.36 -4.59 8.95
N THR A 293 -27.89 -5.24 9.99
CA THR A 293 -27.08 -5.79 11.10
C THR A 293 -26.13 -6.90 10.63
N ILE A 294 -26.60 -7.81 9.75
CA ILE A 294 -25.75 -8.88 9.18
C ILE A 294 -24.62 -8.27 8.35
N VAL A 295 -24.93 -7.28 7.51
CA VAL A 295 -23.93 -6.55 6.71
C VAL A 295 -22.94 -5.84 7.62
N ALA A 296 -23.40 -5.21 8.71
CA ALA A 296 -22.54 -4.51 9.63
C ALA A 296 -21.57 -5.46 10.36
N CYS A 297 -22.03 -6.63 10.80
CA CYS A 297 -21.16 -7.66 11.35
C CYS A 297 -20.08 -8.07 10.34
N ALA A 298 -20.46 -8.31 9.08
CA ALA A 298 -19.51 -8.68 8.04
C ALA A 298 -18.53 -7.54 7.70
N ALA A 299 -19.00 -6.29 7.68
CA ALA A 299 -18.19 -5.10 7.45
C ALA A 299 -17.15 -4.91 8.56
N VAL A 300 -17.53 -5.03 9.84
CA VAL A 300 -16.59 -4.91 10.97
C VAL A 300 -15.49 -5.98 10.87
N VAL A 301 -15.85 -7.25 10.64
CA VAL A 301 -14.85 -8.33 10.50
C VAL A 301 -13.98 -8.12 9.25
N SER A 302 -14.54 -7.60 8.17
CA SER A 302 -13.81 -7.23 6.96
C SER A 302 -12.79 -6.12 7.22
N ILE A 303 -13.20 -5.04 7.91
CA ILE A 303 -12.37 -3.89 8.22
C ILE A 303 -11.21 -4.31 9.13
N ILE A 304 -11.47 -5.11 10.17
CA ILE A 304 -10.42 -5.66 11.04
C ILE A 304 -9.44 -6.54 10.25
N GLY A 305 -9.96 -7.36 9.33
CA GLY A 305 -9.14 -8.15 8.43
C GLY A 305 -8.26 -7.29 7.50
N ALA A 306 -8.81 -6.21 6.95
CA ALA A 306 -8.07 -5.26 6.14
C ALA A 306 -6.97 -4.55 6.96
N LEU A 307 -7.29 -4.10 8.16
CA LEU A 307 -6.32 -3.49 9.10
C LEU A 307 -5.18 -4.44 9.43
N ASN A 308 -5.45 -5.74 9.60
CA ASN A 308 -4.42 -6.76 9.79
C ASN A 308 -3.42 -6.84 8.63
N GLY A 309 -3.89 -6.83 7.37
CA GLY A 309 -3.03 -6.81 6.19
C GLY A 309 -2.27 -5.49 6.01
N TRP A 310 -2.95 -4.36 6.16
CA TRP A 310 -2.34 -3.04 6.01
C TRP A 310 -1.31 -2.72 7.09
N THR A 311 -1.52 -3.20 8.33
CA THR A 311 -0.53 -3.10 9.42
C THR A 311 0.73 -3.92 9.16
N LEU A 312 0.61 -5.07 8.48
CA LEU A 312 1.80 -5.79 8.04
C LEU A 312 2.53 -5.04 6.92
N MET A 313 1.78 -4.50 5.95
CA MET A 313 2.34 -3.74 4.83
C MET A 313 3.06 -2.46 5.29
N SER A 314 2.51 -1.77 6.28
CA SER A 314 3.13 -0.58 6.90
C SER A 314 4.47 -0.88 7.54
N ALA A 315 4.71 -2.12 7.95
CA ALA A 315 5.98 -2.56 8.50
C ALA A 315 6.96 -3.06 7.42
N GLN A 316 6.45 -3.70 6.36
CA GLN A 316 7.27 -4.32 5.30
C GLN A 316 7.93 -3.28 4.37
N SER A 317 7.21 -2.22 3.99
CA SER A 317 7.77 -1.16 3.13
C SER A 317 9.03 -0.49 3.72
N PRO A 318 8.98 0.07 4.96
CA PRO A 318 10.17 0.65 5.56
C PRO A 318 11.23 -0.40 5.90
N TYR A 319 10.85 -1.66 6.16
CA TYR A 319 11.80 -2.76 6.34
C TYR A 319 12.62 -3.03 5.07
N ALA A 320 12.00 -3.03 3.89
CA ALA A 320 12.71 -3.20 2.62
C ALA A 320 13.73 -2.07 2.41
N ALA A 321 13.30 -0.82 2.57
CA ALA A 321 14.19 0.33 2.45
C ALA A 321 15.28 0.35 3.55
N ALA A 322 15.00 -0.16 4.76
CA ALA A 322 15.98 -0.25 5.84
C ALA A 322 17.08 -1.28 5.54
N LYS A 323 16.79 -2.36 4.82
CA LYS A 323 17.81 -3.31 4.35
C LYS A 323 18.82 -2.66 3.40
N ASP A 324 18.35 -1.73 2.59
CA ASP A 324 19.18 -0.92 1.71
C ASP A 324 19.82 0.29 2.42
N GLY A 325 19.68 0.38 3.76
CA GLY A 325 20.18 1.46 4.61
C GLY A 325 19.43 2.78 4.46
N LEU A 326 18.36 2.82 3.65
CA LEU A 326 17.55 3.99 3.33
C LEU A 326 16.51 4.32 4.39
N PHE A 327 16.34 3.51 5.42
CA PHE A 327 15.49 3.79 6.58
C PHE A 327 16.24 3.55 7.89
N PRO A 328 15.76 4.10 9.03
CA PRO A 328 16.41 3.89 10.32
C PRO A 328 16.55 2.40 10.64
N ALA A 329 17.70 2.01 11.20
CA ALA A 329 18.05 0.60 11.42
C ALA A 329 17.03 -0.18 12.25
N ALA A 330 16.28 0.50 13.13
CA ALA A 330 15.21 -0.11 13.92
C ALA A 330 14.11 -0.76 13.05
N PHE A 331 13.83 -0.22 11.86
CA PHE A 331 12.89 -0.81 10.90
C PHE A 331 13.43 -2.08 10.22
N GLY A 332 14.74 -2.32 10.26
CA GLY A 332 15.40 -3.48 9.63
C GLY A 332 15.35 -4.76 10.46
N THR A 333 14.89 -4.72 11.71
CA THR A 333 14.89 -5.87 12.61
C THR A 333 13.54 -6.60 12.59
N LYS A 334 13.58 -7.92 12.39
CA LYS A 334 12.40 -8.80 12.51
C LYS A 334 12.40 -9.57 13.83
N ARG A 335 11.24 -9.70 14.45
CA ARG A 335 10.98 -10.65 15.55
C ARG A 335 9.79 -11.50 15.14
N ARG A 336 9.90 -12.83 15.28
CA ARG A 336 8.84 -13.79 14.89
C ARG A 336 8.35 -13.60 13.44
N GLY A 337 9.25 -13.22 12.54
CA GLY A 337 8.97 -13.01 11.10
C GLY A 337 8.41 -11.63 10.72
N VAL A 338 8.13 -10.75 11.68
CA VAL A 338 7.50 -9.43 11.44
C VAL A 338 8.44 -8.28 11.82
N PRO A 339 8.51 -7.17 11.06
CA PRO A 339 9.22 -5.96 11.45
C PRO A 339 8.52 -5.25 12.63
N THR A 340 8.83 -5.66 13.86
CA THR A 340 8.12 -5.27 15.09
C THR A 340 8.07 -3.76 15.30
N PHE A 341 9.20 -3.07 15.10
CA PHE A 341 9.27 -1.62 15.24
C PHE A 341 8.37 -0.91 14.21
N GLY A 342 8.32 -1.41 12.97
CA GLY A 342 7.47 -0.86 11.91
C GLY A 342 5.98 -0.96 12.25
N VAL A 343 5.55 -2.11 12.81
CA VAL A 343 4.17 -2.30 13.30
C VAL A 343 3.86 -1.32 14.43
N LEU A 344 4.73 -1.22 15.44
CA LEU A 344 4.52 -0.32 16.58
C LEU A 344 4.48 1.14 16.15
N ALA A 345 5.43 1.59 15.33
CA ALA A 345 5.49 2.96 14.85
C ALA A 345 4.23 3.32 14.04
N ALA A 346 3.81 2.46 13.11
CA ALA A 346 2.59 2.68 12.35
C ALA A 346 1.33 2.71 13.23
N SER A 347 1.22 1.81 14.20
CA SER A 347 0.05 1.73 15.10
C SER A 347 -0.04 2.94 16.04
N VAL A 348 1.10 3.40 16.57
CA VAL A 348 1.16 4.60 17.41
C VAL A 348 0.84 5.85 16.61
N LEU A 349 1.39 6.01 15.40
CA LEU A 349 1.09 7.16 14.54
C LEU A 349 -0.38 7.19 14.10
N ALA A 350 -0.95 6.03 13.71
CA ALA A 350 -2.37 5.91 13.40
C ALA A 350 -3.25 6.24 14.61
N SER A 351 -2.86 5.78 15.81
CA SER A 351 -3.58 6.09 17.06
C SER A 351 -3.52 7.59 17.37
N ALA A 352 -2.35 8.21 17.27
CA ALA A 352 -2.18 9.65 17.50
C ALA A 352 -3.03 10.47 16.54
N LEU A 353 -3.02 10.12 15.24
CA LEU A 353 -3.84 10.80 14.25
C LEU A 353 -5.34 10.59 14.52
N THR A 354 -5.74 9.38 14.92
CA THR A 354 -7.13 9.10 15.32
C THR A 354 -7.55 9.96 16.50
N VAL A 355 -6.75 10.02 17.57
CA VAL A 355 -7.02 10.87 18.74
C VAL A 355 -7.14 12.34 18.34
N ILE A 356 -6.21 12.87 17.53
CA ILE A 356 -6.25 14.26 17.07
C ILE A 356 -7.56 14.55 16.32
N ASN A 357 -7.98 13.66 15.42
CA ASN A 357 -9.22 13.86 14.67
C ASN A 357 -10.45 13.89 15.58
N TYR A 358 -10.57 12.94 16.51
CA TYR A 358 -11.70 12.93 17.45
C TYR A 358 -11.72 14.13 18.42
N LEU A 359 -10.55 14.74 18.69
CA LEU A 359 -10.45 15.97 19.49
C LEU A 359 -10.85 17.23 18.72
N ILE A 360 -10.52 17.31 17.43
CA ILE A 360 -10.85 18.47 16.57
C ILE A 360 -12.34 18.44 16.15
N GLY A 361 -12.92 17.24 16.03
CA GLY A 361 -14.33 17.03 15.71
C GLY A 361 -14.53 15.83 14.77
N SER A 362 -15.64 15.12 14.89
CA SER A 362 -15.90 13.86 14.15
C SER A 362 -16.43 14.04 12.72
N GLY A 363 -16.76 15.26 12.30
CA GLY A 363 -17.32 15.54 10.97
C GLY A 363 -16.28 15.38 9.86
N GLY A 364 -16.55 14.52 8.88
CA GLY A 364 -15.72 14.38 7.68
C GLY A 364 -14.33 13.76 7.89
N VAL A 365 -14.08 13.15 9.06
CA VAL A 365 -12.75 12.61 9.40
C VAL A 365 -12.30 11.53 8.42
N PHE A 366 -13.22 10.66 8.02
CA PHE A 366 -12.92 9.60 7.06
C PHE A 366 -12.42 10.19 5.73
N GLU A 367 -13.15 11.18 5.19
CA GLU A 367 -12.83 11.85 3.92
C GLU A 367 -11.47 12.56 4.00
N ILE A 368 -11.19 13.28 5.10
CA ILE A 368 -9.89 13.95 5.30
C ILE A 368 -8.75 12.93 5.27
N LEU A 369 -8.89 11.83 6.03
CA LEU A 369 -7.89 10.77 6.08
C LEU A 369 -7.70 10.09 4.72
N VAL A 370 -8.80 9.88 4.00
CA VAL A 370 -8.82 9.32 2.63
C VAL A 370 -8.09 10.25 1.65
N LEU A 371 -8.29 11.56 1.72
CA LEU A 371 -7.62 12.52 0.84
C LEU A 371 -6.12 12.61 1.12
N ILE A 372 -5.70 12.60 2.39
CA ILE A 372 -4.27 12.54 2.77
C ILE A 372 -3.64 11.25 2.27
N THR A 373 -4.35 10.12 2.42
CA THR A 373 -3.90 8.81 1.93
C THR A 373 -3.74 8.81 0.42
N THR A 374 -4.73 9.35 -0.28
CA THR A 374 -4.75 9.51 -1.74
C THR A 374 -3.56 10.31 -2.23
N PHE A 375 -3.29 11.47 -1.63
CA PHE A 375 -2.08 12.21 -1.97
C PHE A 375 -0.80 11.39 -1.69
N SER A 376 -0.71 10.77 -0.50
CA SER A 376 0.49 10.03 -0.10
C SER A 376 0.78 8.82 -1.01
N VAL A 377 -0.23 8.19 -1.62
CA VAL A 377 -0.02 7.10 -2.59
C VAL A 377 0.30 7.59 -4.01
N THR A 378 -0.12 8.81 -4.37
CA THR A 378 0.17 9.34 -5.72
C THR A 378 1.67 9.50 -5.96
N VAL A 379 2.48 9.80 -4.94
CA VAL A 379 3.94 9.91 -5.06
C VAL A 379 4.60 8.61 -5.53
N PRO A 380 4.45 7.45 -4.84
CA PRO A 380 5.02 6.20 -5.31
C PRO A 380 4.45 5.77 -6.68
N TYR A 381 3.19 6.10 -6.98
CA TYR A 381 2.58 5.77 -8.28
C TYR A 381 3.13 6.62 -9.43
N LEU A 382 3.31 7.93 -9.21
CA LEU A 382 3.96 8.83 -10.17
C LEU A 382 5.41 8.40 -10.41
N LEU A 383 6.15 8.06 -9.36
CA LEU A 383 7.51 7.55 -9.48
C LEU A 383 7.57 6.22 -10.23
N ALA A 384 6.64 5.30 -9.99
CA ALA A 384 6.56 4.05 -10.73
C ALA A 384 6.21 4.28 -12.22
N ALA A 385 5.22 5.12 -12.53
CA ALA A 385 4.88 5.46 -13.91
C ALA A 385 6.04 6.16 -14.63
N ALA A 386 6.71 7.10 -13.96
CA ALA A 386 7.91 7.76 -14.48
C ALA A 386 9.06 6.76 -14.67
N ALA A 387 9.25 5.82 -13.76
CA ALA A 387 10.26 4.76 -13.89
C ALA A 387 10.00 3.92 -15.14
N GLN A 388 8.74 3.58 -15.43
CA GLN A 388 8.39 2.88 -16.67
C GLN A 388 8.73 3.70 -17.92
N VAL A 389 8.44 5.00 -17.93
CA VAL A 389 8.85 5.92 -19.02
C VAL A 389 10.37 5.94 -19.16
N TYR A 390 11.09 6.13 -18.06
CA TYR A 390 12.56 6.11 -18.02
C TYR A 390 13.14 4.81 -18.59
N PHE A 391 12.59 3.66 -18.19
CA PHE A 391 13.05 2.36 -18.67
C PHE A 391 12.74 2.07 -20.13
N LEU A 392 11.71 2.71 -20.69
CA LEU A 392 11.40 2.65 -22.12
C LEU A 392 12.37 3.55 -22.92
N LEU A 393 12.64 4.77 -22.44
CA LEU A 393 13.47 5.75 -23.14
C LEU A 393 14.98 5.54 -22.99
N SER A 394 15.44 4.94 -21.88
CA SER A 394 16.86 4.67 -21.60
C SER A 394 17.50 3.62 -22.52
N GLY A 395 16.76 3.05 -23.47
CA GLY A 395 17.36 2.35 -24.60
C GLY A 395 18.06 1.03 -24.28
N ARG A 396 17.78 0.37 -23.15
CA ARG A 396 18.14 -1.06 -22.94
C ARG A 396 17.30 -1.96 -23.87
N ARG A 397 17.61 -1.89 -25.18
CA ARG A 397 16.85 -2.47 -26.31
C ARG A 397 16.64 -3.98 -26.18
N ASP A 398 17.52 -4.67 -25.47
CA ASP A 398 17.42 -6.12 -25.22
C ASP A 398 16.17 -6.52 -24.41
N LYS A 399 15.56 -5.56 -23.69
CA LYS A 399 14.38 -5.78 -22.85
C LYS A 399 13.12 -5.08 -23.36
N VAL A 400 13.20 -4.27 -24.43
CA VAL A 400 12.05 -3.47 -24.93
C VAL A 400 11.71 -3.92 -26.34
N ARG A 401 10.53 -4.53 -26.50
CA ARG A 401 10.05 -4.99 -27.82
C ARG A 401 9.60 -3.78 -28.66
N PRO A 402 10.20 -3.51 -29.83
CA PRO A 402 9.87 -2.33 -30.65
C PRO A 402 8.38 -2.23 -30.99
N ALA A 403 7.77 -3.37 -31.32
CA ALA A 403 6.34 -3.48 -31.64
C ALA A 403 5.39 -3.11 -30.48
N ARG A 404 5.89 -3.05 -29.24
CA ARG A 404 5.09 -2.71 -28.05
C ARG A 404 5.47 -1.36 -27.43
N PHE A 405 6.53 -0.71 -27.91
CA PHE A 405 7.05 0.52 -27.33
C PHE A 405 6.00 1.63 -27.27
N ALA A 406 5.36 1.94 -28.40
CA ALA A 406 4.36 3.00 -28.46
C ALA A 406 3.21 2.75 -27.47
N ARG A 407 2.67 1.52 -27.48
CA ARG A 407 1.61 1.11 -26.54
C ARG A 407 2.04 1.27 -25.07
N ASP A 408 3.22 0.76 -24.72
CA ASP A 408 3.68 0.76 -23.34
C ASP A 408 4.04 2.16 -22.85
N LEU A 409 4.53 3.03 -23.74
CA LEU A 409 4.76 4.43 -23.48
C LEU A 409 3.44 5.18 -23.29
N THR A 410 2.46 4.98 -24.17
CA THR A 410 1.13 5.58 -24.03
C THR A 410 0.48 5.16 -22.71
N LEU A 411 0.54 3.87 -22.34
CA LEU A 411 0.02 3.39 -21.06
C LEU A 411 0.73 4.06 -19.87
N ALA A 412 2.04 4.21 -19.91
CA ALA A 412 2.81 4.87 -18.85
C ALA A 412 2.47 6.37 -18.73
N LEU A 413 2.32 7.07 -19.87
CA LEU A 413 1.92 8.48 -19.89
C LEU A 413 0.48 8.69 -19.42
N VAL A 414 -0.44 7.81 -19.80
CA VAL A 414 -1.83 7.82 -19.31
C VAL A 414 -1.88 7.57 -17.82
N ALA A 415 -1.16 6.57 -17.30
CA ALA A 415 -1.08 6.31 -15.86
C ALA A 415 -0.45 7.48 -15.10
N PHE A 416 0.59 8.11 -15.65
CA PHE A 416 1.22 9.29 -15.07
C PHE A 416 0.25 10.48 -15.03
N GLY A 417 -0.35 10.82 -16.17
CA GLY A 417 -1.31 11.93 -16.27
C GLY A 417 -2.55 11.71 -15.40
N PHE A 418 -3.04 10.48 -15.32
CA PHE A 418 -4.11 10.08 -14.42
C PHE A 418 -3.73 10.28 -12.96
N THR A 419 -2.58 9.75 -12.53
CA THR A 419 -2.12 9.89 -11.14
C THR A 419 -1.88 11.37 -10.79
N PHE A 420 -1.39 12.16 -11.75
CA PHE A 420 -1.18 13.60 -11.59
C PHE A 420 -2.51 14.37 -11.48
N TRP A 421 -3.51 14.03 -12.29
CA TRP A 421 -4.86 14.60 -12.19
C TRP A 421 -5.48 14.38 -10.80
N LEU A 422 -5.26 13.21 -10.19
CA LEU A 422 -5.75 12.92 -8.84
C LEU A 422 -5.10 13.77 -7.76
N VAL A 423 -3.85 14.20 -7.94
CA VAL A 423 -3.22 15.17 -7.04
C VAL A 423 -4.02 16.46 -7.02
N ALA A 424 -4.47 16.95 -8.19
CA ALA A 424 -5.29 18.15 -8.27
C ALA A 424 -6.66 17.97 -7.59
N GLY A 425 -7.24 16.76 -7.68
CA GLY A 425 -8.51 16.43 -7.03
C GLY A 425 -8.44 16.28 -5.51
N ALA A 426 -7.27 15.96 -4.94
CA ALA A 426 -7.09 15.73 -3.50
C ALA A 426 -7.36 16.98 -2.63
N GLY A 427 -7.32 18.16 -3.25
CA GLY A 427 -7.57 19.43 -2.58
C GLY A 427 -6.35 19.98 -1.82
N TYR A 428 -6.37 21.28 -1.59
CA TYR A 428 -5.23 22.01 -1.02
C TYR A 428 -4.76 21.46 0.33
N ALA A 429 -5.70 21.17 1.25
CA ALA A 429 -5.36 20.73 2.60
C ALA A 429 -4.59 19.40 2.60
N ALA A 430 -5.05 18.41 1.83
CA ALA A 430 -4.39 17.11 1.74
C ALA A 430 -3.01 17.20 1.08
N ILE A 431 -2.89 18.00 0.00
CA ILE A 431 -1.61 18.25 -0.66
C ILE A 431 -0.65 18.93 0.33
N TYR A 432 -1.10 19.99 1.01
CA TYR A 432 -0.29 20.74 1.96
C TYR A 432 0.23 19.82 3.09
N GLN A 433 -0.66 19.08 3.75
CA GLN A 433 -0.29 18.16 4.82
C GLN A 433 0.64 17.05 4.33
N GLY A 434 0.34 16.45 3.17
CA GLY A 434 1.17 15.41 2.59
C GLY A 434 2.57 15.91 2.20
N VAL A 435 2.68 17.11 1.63
CA VAL A 435 3.96 17.74 1.29
C VAL A 435 4.78 18.02 2.55
N LEU A 436 4.15 18.52 3.63
CA LEU A 436 4.85 18.69 4.91
C LEU A 436 5.42 17.37 5.43
N PHE A 437 4.66 16.28 5.36
CA PHE A 437 5.14 14.95 5.73
C PHE A 437 6.26 14.43 4.82
N LEU A 438 6.20 14.71 3.51
CA LEU A 438 7.29 14.38 2.58
C LEU A 438 8.57 15.15 2.92
N PHE A 439 8.46 16.45 3.22
CA PHE A 439 9.60 17.28 3.63
C PHE A 439 10.19 16.86 4.97
N ALA A 440 9.38 16.43 5.93
CA ALA A 440 9.89 15.81 7.17
C ALA A 440 10.76 14.58 6.86
N GLY A 441 10.37 13.78 5.85
CA GLY A 441 11.17 12.66 5.36
C GLY A 441 12.54 13.07 4.80
N ILE A 442 12.65 14.22 4.15
CA ILE A 442 13.93 14.71 3.61
C ILE A 442 14.94 14.93 4.73
N LEU A 443 14.52 15.45 5.88
CA LEU A 443 15.40 15.62 7.05
C LEU A 443 15.92 14.26 7.55
N VAL A 444 15.06 13.25 7.58
CA VAL A 444 15.44 11.88 7.97
C VAL A 444 16.42 11.30 6.95
N TYR A 445 16.18 11.47 5.65
CA TYR A 445 17.09 11.05 4.59
C TYR A 445 18.46 11.72 4.71
N ALA A 446 18.50 13.04 4.90
CA ALA A 446 19.74 13.80 5.02
C ALA A 446 20.58 13.31 6.21
N TRP A 447 19.93 13.08 7.35
CA TRP A 447 20.58 12.52 8.53
C TRP A 447 21.12 11.10 8.31
N MET A 448 20.37 10.24 7.63
CA MET A 448 20.83 8.89 7.29
C MET A 448 21.96 8.89 6.26
N ALA A 449 21.90 9.77 5.26
CA ALA A 449 22.94 9.94 4.26
C ALA A 449 24.26 10.41 4.90
N ALA A 450 24.19 11.36 5.85
CA ALA A 450 25.33 11.81 6.63
C ALA A 450 25.96 10.64 7.43
N ARG A 451 25.15 9.86 8.15
CA ARG A 451 25.62 8.69 8.91
C ARG A 451 26.27 7.62 8.04
N ARG A 452 25.80 7.42 6.81
CA ARG A 452 26.39 6.46 5.87
C ARG A 452 27.74 6.91 5.32
N ARG A 453 27.92 8.22 5.09
CA ARG A 453 29.24 8.76 4.72
C ARG A 453 30.24 8.56 5.87
N SER A 454 29.89 8.94 7.10
CA SER A 454 30.79 8.79 8.26
C SER A 454 31.21 7.33 8.55
N ARG A 455 30.36 6.34 8.24
CA ARG A 455 30.70 4.92 8.40
C ARG A 455 31.62 4.36 7.30
N ARG A 456 31.68 5.00 6.13
CA ARG A 456 32.60 4.62 5.04
C ARG A 456 34.01 5.20 5.22
N THR A 457 34.19 6.17 6.12
CA THR A 457 35.45 6.92 6.29
C THR A 457 36.13 6.68 7.65
N PRO A 458 36.56 5.44 7.99
CA PRO A 458 37.75 5.35 8.85
C PRO A 458 38.77 4.24 8.49
N VAL A 459 38.68 3.57 7.33
CA VAL A 459 39.65 2.49 6.97
C VAL A 459 40.42 2.74 5.67
N ALA A 460 39.84 3.49 4.72
CA ALA A 460 40.50 3.72 3.43
C ALA A 460 41.70 4.68 3.53
N ASP A 461 41.60 5.75 4.33
CA ASP A 461 42.72 6.69 4.49
C ASP A 461 43.86 6.04 5.27
N GLY A 462 43.63 5.42 6.44
CA GLY A 462 44.71 4.83 7.24
C GLY A 462 45.48 3.69 6.55
N ALA A 463 44.83 2.91 5.68
CA ALA A 463 45.50 1.86 4.91
C ALA A 463 46.34 2.41 3.74
N GLN A 464 45.87 3.48 3.09
CA GLN A 464 46.63 4.15 2.03
C GLN A 464 47.79 4.98 2.59
N THR A 465 47.62 5.65 3.73
CA THR A 465 48.73 6.35 4.40
C THR A 465 49.76 5.36 4.94
N GLY A 466 49.33 4.24 5.55
CA GLY A 466 50.25 3.23 6.05
C GLY A 466 51.02 2.48 4.95
N GLN A 467 50.42 2.24 3.79
CA GLN A 467 51.13 1.67 2.64
C GLN A 467 52.11 2.67 2.00
N ALA A 468 51.73 3.94 1.88
CA ALA A 468 52.60 4.98 1.34
C ALA A 468 53.80 5.28 2.27
N GLU A 469 53.59 5.28 3.58
CA GLU A 469 54.67 5.43 4.57
C GLU A 469 55.60 4.22 4.60
N ALA A 470 55.07 3.00 4.42
CA ALA A 470 55.87 1.78 4.33
C ALA A 470 56.71 1.71 3.05
N GLU A 471 56.15 2.11 1.90
CA GLU A 471 56.90 2.23 0.63
C GLU A 471 57.98 3.31 0.73
N ALA A 472 57.69 4.47 1.31
CA ALA A 472 58.68 5.54 1.49
C ALA A 472 59.84 5.11 2.40
N ALA A 473 59.54 4.35 3.47
CA ALA A 473 60.57 3.82 4.37
C ALA A 473 61.47 2.76 3.71
N LEU A 474 60.92 1.94 2.81
CA LEU A 474 61.69 0.94 2.06
C LEU A 474 62.64 1.60 1.06
N VAL A 475 62.19 2.66 0.37
CA VAL A 475 63.02 3.41 -0.58
C VAL A 475 64.18 4.13 0.11
N ASP A 476 63.95 4.76 1.28
CA ASP A 476 65.03 5.39 2.07
C ASP A 476 66.03 4.34 2.60
N GLN A 477 65.58 3.11 2.86
CA GLN A 477 66.44 2.03 3.30
C GLN A 477 67.33 1.48 2.17
N GLU A 478 66.79 1.37 0.94
CA GLU A 478 67.54 0.97 -0.25
C GLU A 478 68.56 2.05 -0.68
N GLU A 479 68.18 3.34 -0.63
CA GLU A 479 69.12 4.44 -0.95
C GLU A 479 70.30 4.49 0.04
N ARG A 480 70.05 4.26 1.34
CA ARG A 480 71.11 4.21 2.35
C ARG A 480 72.04 3.01 2.18
N GLN A 481 71.54 1.88 1.69
CA GLN A 481 72.38 0.72 1.37
C GLN A 481 73.22 0.94 0.12
N HIS A 482 72.71 1.68 -0.86
CA HIS A 482 73.43 2.03 -2.09
C HIS A 482 74.54 3.07 -1.88
N LEU A 483 74.44 3.94 -0.87
CA LEU A 483 75.46 4.94 -0.54
C LEU A 483 76.57 4.40 0.39
N ALA A 484 76.42 3.20 0.96
CA ALA A 484 77.33 2.61 1.93
C ALA A 484 78.22 1.48 1.36
N GLY A 485 78.11 1.17 0.06
CA GLY A 485 78.99 0.27 -0.68
C GLY A 485 79.73 1.00 -1.77
#